data_AF-A0A3D3XRV0-F1
#
_entry.id   AF-A0A3D3XRV0-F1
#
_cell.length_a   1.000
_cell.length_b   1.000
_cell.length_c   1.000
_cell.angle_alpha   90.00
_cell.angle_beta   90.00
_cell.angle_gamma   90.00
#
_symmetry.space_group_name_H-M   'P 1'
#
loop_
_entity.id
_entity.type
_entity.pdbx_description
1 polymer ?
#
loop_
_entity_poly.entity_id
_entity_poly.type
_entity_poly.pdbx_seq_one_letter_code
_entity_poly.pdbx_strand_id
1 'polypeptide(L)' 'ELLHLLASKPGKVFSRDLIMDKVWGDSVVVGGRTIDVHIRKIREKIGEERIKTVKGVGYKFEPEE' A
#
# COMPACT_ATOMS: atom_id res chain seq x y z
N GLU A 1 -8.51 3.65 -3.69
CA GLU A 1 -8.38 2.18 -3.82
C GLU A 1 -7.22 1.60 -3.00
N LEU A 2 -5.97 2.06 -3.13
CA LEU A 2 -4.85 1.53 -2.34
C LEU A 2 -5.07 1.51 -0.82
N LEU A 3 -5.48 2.63 -0.22
CA LEU A 3 -5.77 2.67 1.23
C LEU A 3 -6.90 1.68 1.60
N HIS A 4 -7.95 1.60 0.78
CA HIS A 4 -9.05 0.67 1.00
C HIS A 4 -8.57 -0.79 0.94
N LEU A 5 -7.71 -1.15 -0.01
CA LEU A 5 -7.12 -2.49 -0.09
C LEU A 5 -6.35 -2.83 1.20
N LEU A 6 -5.46 -1.94 1.65
CA LEU A 6 -4.66 -2.20 2.86
C LEU A 6 -5.55 -2.24 4.11
N ALA A 7 -6.50 -1.33 4.23
CA ALA A 7 -7.42 -1.24 5.37
C ALA A 7 -8.51 -2.32 5.37
N SER A 8 -8.74 -3.01 4.23
CA SER A 8 -9.69 -4.14 4.16
C SER A 8 -9.26 -5.32 5.03
N LYS A 9 -7.96 -5.45 5.28
CA LYS A 9 -7.36 -6.48 6.15
C LYS A 9 -6.24 -5.87 6.99
N PRO A 10 -6.58 -5.15 8.08
CA PRO A 10 -5.59 -4.58 9.00
C PRO A 10 -4.56 -5.63 9.46
N GLY A 11 -3.29 -5.23 9.54
CA GLY A 11 -2.17 -6.10 9.91
C GLY A 11 -1.67 -7.02 8.79
N LYS A 12 -2.46 -7.26 7.73
CA LYS A 12 -2.02 -8.07 6.59
C LYS A 12 -1.02 -7.31 5.72
N VAL A 13 0.08 -7.97 5.37
CA VAL A 13 1.05 -7.47 4.39
C VAL A 13 0.57 -7.79 2.98
N PHE A 14 0.51 -6.78 2.13
CA PHE A 14 0.27 -6.90 0.70
C PHE A 14 1.58 -6.63 -0.05
N SER A 15 1.97 -7.55 -0.95
CA SER A 15 3.17 -7.36 -1.78
C SER A 15 2.97 -6.25 -2.80
N ARG A 16 4.08 -5.69 -3.31
CA ARG A 16 4.00 -4.66 -4.36
C ARG A 16 3.27 -5.17 -5.60
N ASP A 17 3.55 -6.40 -6.03
CA ASP A 17 2.89 -6.99 -7.20
C ASP A 17 1.40 -7.18 -6.98
N LEU A 18 0.98 -7.65 -5.80
CA LEU A 18 -0.44 -7.80 -5.47
C LEU A 18 -1.16 -6.46 -5.37
N ILE A 19 -0.49 -5.44 -4.82
CA ILE A 19 -1.02 -4.07 -4.79
C ILE A 19 -1.18 -3.54 -6.22
N MET A 20 -0.19 -3.79 -7.09
CA MET A 20 -0.24 -3.38 -8.48
C MET A 20 -1.43 -4.02 -9.20
N ASP A 21 -1.54 -5.34 -9.12
CA ASP A 21 -2.63 -6.13 -9.71
C ASP A 21 -4.00 -5.64 -9.22
N LYS A 22 -4.17 -5.41 -7.92
CA LYS A 22 -5.48 -5.08 -7.33
C LYS A 22 -5.91 -3.64 -7.52
N VAL A 23 -4.97 -2.69 -7.67
CA VAL A 23 -5.27 -1.26 -7.74
C VAL A 23 -5.16 -0.70 -9.16
N TRP A 24 -4.26 -1.23 -9.98
CA TRP A 24 -4.05 -0.76 -11.35
C TRP A 24 -4.36 -1.82 -12.42
N GLY A 25 -4.31 -3.11 -12.08
CA GLY A 25 -4.60 -4.21 -13.03
C GLY A 25 -3.48 -4.48 -14.04
N ASP A 26 -3.71 -5.46 -14.93
CA ASP A 26 -2.74 -5.93 -15.94
C ASP A 26 -2.41 -4.91 -17.04
N SER A 27 -3.18 -3.82 -17.15
CA SER A 27 -3.05 -2.84 -18.25
C SER A 27 -2.02 -1.74 -17.98
N VAL A 28 -1.37 -1.72 -16.81
CA VAL A 28 -0.43 -0.65 -16.46
C VAL A 28 0.97 -1.19 -16.18
N VAL A 29 1.90 -0.92 -17.10
CA VAL A 29 3.34 -1.07 -16.88
C VAL A 29 3.85 0.09 -16.01
N VAL A 30 3.35 0.20 -14.78
CA VAL A 30 3.95 1.09 -13.78
C VAL A 30 4.98 0.32 -12.97
N GLY A 31 6.21 0.82 -12.92
CA GLY A 31 7.24 0.27 -12.05
C GLY A 31 6.92 0.49 -10.56
N GLY A 32 7.61 -0.24 -9.68
CA GLY A 32 7.38 -0.21 -8.22
C GLY A 32 7.40 1.18 -7.56
N ARG A 33 8.01 2.19 -8.20
CA ARG A 33 8.02 3.59 -7.73
C ARG A 33 6.62 4.22 -7.64
N THR A 34 5.66 3.77 -8.46
CA THR A 34 4.29 4.31 -8.42
C THR A 34 3.61 3.99 -7.10
N ILE A 35 3.78 2.77 -6.59
CA ILE A 35 3.20 2.36 -5.30
C ILE A 35 3.78 3.21 -4.18
N ASP A 36 5.11 3.36 -4.15
CA ASP A 36 5.79 4.08 -3.08
C ASP A 36 5.35 5.56 -3.02
N VAL A 37 5.14 6.21 -4.17
CA VAL A 37 4.59 7.58 -4.24
C VAL A 37 3.18 7.65 -3.66
N HIS A 38 2.32 6.68 -3.98
CA HIS A 38 0.95 6.66 -3.45
C HIS A 38 0.93 6.38 -1.95
N ILE A 39 1.77 5.47 -1.46
CA ILE A 39 1.93 5.20 -0.02
C ILE A 39 2.36 6.47 0.72
N ARG A 40 3.36 7.19 0.19
CA ARG A 40 3.82 8.46 0.77
C ARG A 40 2.68 9.48 0.87
N LYS A 41 1.95 9.72 -0.24
CA LYS A 41 0.82 10.66 -0.26
C LYS A 41 -0.31 10.26 0.68
N ILE A 42 -0.52 8.96 0.90
CA ILE A 42 -1.53 8.49 1.86
C ILE A 42 -1.06 8.76 3.29
N ARG A 43 0.19 8.41 3.63
CA ARG A 43 0.78 8.69 4.95
C ARG A 43 0.74 10.18 5.31
N GLU A 44 1.05 11.05 4.35
CA GLU A 44 0.94 12.51 4.52
C GLU A 44 -0.47 12.97 4.92
N LYS A 45 -1.52 12.18 4.62
CA LYS A 45 -2.92 12.52 4.92
C LYS A 45 -3.45 11.87 6.20
N ILE A 46 -3.00 10.66 6.53
CA ILE A 46 -3.60 9.85 7.62
C ILE A 46 -2.64 9.57 8.77
N GLY A 47 -1.38 9.98 8.66
CA GLY A 47 -0.32 9.64 9.61
C GLY A 47 0.63 8.57 9.06
N GLU A 48 1.92 8.68 9.41
CA GLU A 48 2.95 7.77 8.92
C GLU A 48 2.84 6.38 9.56
N GLU A 49 2.43 6.34 10.82
CA GLU A 49 2.24 5.14 11.64
C GLU A 49 1.13 4.22 11.11
N ARG A 50 0.14 4.77 10.40
CA ARG A 50 -1.02 4.01 9.89
C ARG A 50 -0.68 3.03 8.77
N ILE A 51 0.46 3.19 8.09
CA ILE A 51 0.91 2.25 7.06
C ILE A 51 2.37 1.90 7.34
N LYS A 52 2.67 0.61 7.56
CA LYS A 52 4.05 0.14 7.75
C LYS A 52 4.64 -0.48 6.49
N THR A 53 5.92 -0.19 6.27
CA THR A 53 6.72 -0.81 5.20
C THR A 53 7.36 -2.09 5.72
N VAL A 54 7.13 -3.20 5.03
CA VAL A 54 7.86 -4.46 5.24
C VAL A 54 8.91 -4.55 4.14
N LYS A 55 10.17 -4.24 4.48
CA LYS A 55 11.29 -4.19 3.52
C LYS A 55 11.39 -5.52 2.75
N GLY A 56 11.57 -5.42 1.43
CA GLY A 56 11.60 -6.58 0.53
C GLY A 56 10.26 -7.26 0.24
N VAL A 57 9.18 -6.92 0.96
CA VAL A 57 7.88 -7.58 0.81
C VAL A 57 6.81 -6.63 0.28
N GLY A 58 6.50 -5.55 1.02
CA GLY A 58 5.41 -4.64 0.65
C GLY A 58 4.91 -3.78 1.80
N TYR A 59 3.60 -3.62 1.90
CA TYR A 59 2.94 -2.66 2.80
C TYR A 59 1.81 -3.29 3.59
N LYS A 60 1.58 -2.82 4.82
CA LYS A 60 0.42 -3.18 5.65
C LYS A 60 -0.20 -1.95 6.28
N PHE A 61 -1.51 -1.99 6.49
CA PHE A 61 -2.22 -0.99 7.28
C PHE A 61 -2.23 -1.38 8.76
N GLU A 62 -1.99 -0.43 9.64
CA GLU A 62 -2.14 -0.56 11.09
C GLU A 62 -3.11 0.52 11.61
N PRO A 63 -4.29 0.14 12.12
CA PRO A 63 -5.16 1.07 12.83
C PRO A 63 -4.47 1.51 14.14
N GLU A 64 -4.68 2.75 14.57
CA GLU A 64 -4.40 3.13 15.96
C GLU A 64 -5.26 2.26 16.88
N GLU A 65 -4.65 1.86 18.00
CA GLU A 65 -5.36 1.24 19.13
C GLU A 65 -6.35 2.23 19.78
#